data_AF-A0A1S3HJ28-F1
#
_entry.id   AF-A0A1S3HJ28-F1
#
_cell.length_a   1.000
_cell.length_b   1.000
_cell.length_c   1.000
_cell.angle_alpha   90.00
_cell.angle_beta   90.00
_cell.angle_gamma   90.00
#
_symmetry.space_group_name_H-M   'P 1'
#
loop_
_entity.id
_entity.type
_entity.pdbx_description
1 polymer ?
#
loop_
_entity_poly.entity_id
_entity_poly.type
_entity_poly.pdbx_seq_one_letter_code
_entity_poly.pdbx_strand_id
1 'polypeptide(L)'
;MARMCLLSALVISACMILVKGELIGDTAKKRYNTNPGTGNGKAYVATKHPLKEGQLQKFEVYIHKATTRTVSARLFIWSRVGTSNEFVLDYSIPAELPKEEGLFPVIVPDPKPWVKEGSFMGWAYQSPGDVISFDYNTQFNTEFSFTLQAGDPFPWPILEETYTFDATPLRFEHAIAVDITVGTKPTTTITTTTTAQTTTTTTAAAPVASDTDTRKGLILDLPRMG
;
A
#
# COMPACT_ATOMS: atom_id res chain seq x y z
N MET A 1 48.30 37.45 -13.72
CA MET A 1 48.47 36.22 -12.93
C MET A 1 47.12 35.56 -12.77
N ALA A 2 46.87 34.48 -13.50
CA ALA A 2 45.60 33.77 -13.51
C ALA A 2 45.50 32.80 -12.32
N ARG A 3 44.46 32.93 -11.50
CA ARG A 3 44.03 31.90 -10.55
C ARG A 3 42.94 31.07 -11.22
N MET A 4 43.29 29.89 -11.73
CA MET A 4 42.30 28.87 -12.10
C MET A 4 41.86 28.16 -10.83
N CYS A 5 40.59 28.32 -10.46
CA CYS A 5 39.90 27.42 -9.55
C CYS A 5 39.80 26.03 -10.20
N LEU A 6 40.48 25.03 -9.65
CA LEU A 6 40.09 23.64 -9.86
C LEU A 6 38.83 23.37 -9.02
N LEU A 7 37.67 23.35 -9.65
CA LEU A 7 36.51 22.62 -9.11
C LEU A 7 36.72 21.14 -9.42
N SER A 8 37.03 20.35 -8.41
CA SER A 8 37.00 18.90 -8.46
C SER A 8 35.54 18.44 -8.59
N ALA A 9 35.11 18.10 -9.80
CA ALA A 9 33.83 17.43 -10.04
C ALA A 9 33.93 15.98 -9.55
N LEU A 10 33.30 15.70 -8.41
CA LEU A 10 33.05 14.36 -7.92
C LEU A 10 32.06 13.68 -8.88
N VAL A 11 32.56 12.87 -9.81
CA VAL A 11 31.72 12.00 -10.64
C VAL A 11 31.25 10.84 -9.78
N ILE A 12 30.06 10.97 -9.19
CA ILE A 12 29.35 9.83 -8.59
C ILE A 12 28.88 8.95 -9.75
N SER A 13 29.69 7.95 -10.09
CA SER A 13 29.30 6.87 -10.98
C SER A 13 28.27 6.01 -10.23
N ALA A 14 26.98 6.30 -10.45
CA ALA A 14 25.92 5.41 -10.03
C ALA A 14 25.99 4.15 -10.89
N CYS A 15 26.56 3.07 -10.34
CA CYS A 15 26.30 1.73 -10.84
C CYS A 15 24.79 1.49 -10.77
N MET A 16 24.10 1.53 -11.91
CA MET A 16 22.78 0.91 -12.04
C MET A 16 22.96 -0.59 -11.83
N ILE A 17 22.85 -1.03 -10.58
CA ILE A 17 22.59 -2.43 -10.29
C ILE A 17 21.21 -2.69 -10.87
N LEU A 18 21.15 -3.55 -11.90
CA LEU A 18 19.90 -4.04 -12.46
C LEU A 18 19.27 -4.93 -11.39
N VAL A 19 18.52 -4.36 -10.45
CA VAL A 19 17.82 -5.11 -9.42
C VAL A 19 16.69 -5.86 -10.12
N LYS A 20 16.94 -7.12 -10.47
CA LYS A 20 15.90 -8.00 -11.00
C LYS A 20 14.95 -8.35 -9.86
N GLY A 21 13.65 -8.24 -10.12
CA GLY A 21 12.63 -8.74 -9.23
C GLY A 21 12.74 -10.26 -9.06
N GLU A 22 12.44 -10.72 -7.85
CA GLU A 22 12.35 -12.14 -7.51
C GLU A 22 10.87 -12.56 -7.53
N LEU A 23 10.57 -13.63 -8.25
CA LEU A 23 9.25 -14.24 -8.25
C LEU A 23 9.12 -15.19 -7.05
N ILE A 24 8.19 -14.88 -6.15
CA ILE A 24 7.91 -15.66 -4.94
C ILE A 24 6.50 -16.25 -5.04
N GLY A 25 6.40 -17.58 -4.97
CA GLY A 25 5.17 -18.34 -5.16
C GLY A 25 5.25 -19.30 -6.35
N ASP A 26 4.12 -19.87 -6.74
CA ASP A 26 4.02 -20.88 -7.79
C ASP A 26 2.94 -20.49 -8.82
N THR A 27 3.28 -20.36 -10.11
CA THR A 27 2.32 -19.92 -11.16
C THR A 27 2.32 -20.78 -12.44
N ALA A 28 3.01 -21.91 -12.43
CA ALA A 28 3.47 -22.54 -13.68
C ALA A 28 2.51 -23.54 -14.36
N LYS A 29 1.37 -23.94 -13.77
CA LYS A 29 0.48 -24.94 -14.39
C LYS A 29 -0.91 -25.02 -13.77
N LYS A 30 -1.87 -25.52 -14.56
CA LYS A 30 -3.14 -26.07 -14.07
C LYS A 30 -2.86 -27.18 -13.06
N ARG A 31 -3.47 -27.09 -11.89
CA ARG A 31 -3.40 -28.06 -10.81
C ARG A 31 -4.84 -28.45 -10.40
N TYR A 32 -5.01 -29.68 -9.88
CA TYR A 32 -6.30 -30.35 -9.69
C TYR A 32 -7.32 -29.51 -8.90
N ASN A 33 -8.62 -29.76 -9.10
CA ASN A 33 -9.71 -29.07 -8.41
C ASN A 33 -10.61 -30.11 -7.72
N THR A 34 -10.83 -29.97 -6.41
CA THR A 34 -12.07 -30.41 -5.76
C THR A 34 -12.71 -29.19 -5.11
N ASN A 35 -13.88 -28.85 -5.63
CA ASN A 35 -14.70 -27.69 -5.33
C ASN A 35 -15.12 -27.69 -3.85
N PRO A 36 -14.60 -26.80 -2.97
CA PRO A 36 -15.11 -26.66 -1.63
C PRO A 36 -16.37 -25.80 -1.61
N GLY A 37 -17.49 -26.35 -2.12
CA GLY A 37 -18.85 -25.97 -1.74
C GLY A 37 -19.35 -24.55 -2.06
N THR A 38 -20.62 -24.47 -2.44
CA THR A 38 -21.39 -23.23 -2.57
C THR A 38 -21.63 -22.62 -1.19
N GLY A 39 -21.31 -21.34 -0.97
CA GLY A 39 -21.63 -20.72 0.32
C GLY A 39 -21.49 -19.21 0.38
N ASN A 40 -20.28 -18.68 0.35
CA ASN A 40 -20.00 -17.26 0.55
C ASN A 40 -18.65 -16.91 -0.13
N GLY A 41 -18.39 -15.62 -0.35
CA GLY A 41 -17.04 -15.18 -0.71
C GLY A 41 -16.06 -15.50 0.42
N LYS A 42 -14.79 -15.71 0.09
CA LYS A 42 -13.71 -15.91 1.07
C LYS A 42 -12.52 -15.05 0.73
N ALA A 43 -11.84 -14.57 1.76
CA ALA A 43 -10.47 -14.07 1.65
C ALA A 43 -9.51 -15.14 2.14
N TYR A 44 -8.38 -15.26 1.46
CA TYR A 44 -7.37 -16.29 1.68
C TYR A 44 -6.01 -15.68 1.95
N VAL A 45 -5.18 -16.41 2.71
CA VAL A 45 -3.76 -16.10 2.92
C VAL A 45 -2.91 -17.33 2.54
N ALA A 46 -1.90 -17.12 1.69
CA ALA A 46 -0.92 -18.16 1.34
C ALA A 46 0.31 -18.07 2.26
N THR A 47 0.33 -18.92 3.28
CA THR A 47 1.40 -18.94 4.30
C THR A 47 2.63 -19.75 3.91
N LYS A 48 2.56 -20.54 2.83
CA LYS A 48 3.65 -21.41 2.38
C LYS A 48 4.90 -20.63 1.93
N HIS A 49 4.66 -19.50 1.27
CA HIS A 49 5.71 -18.69 0.64
C HIS A 49 5.74 -17.33 1.34
N PRO A 50 6.32 -17.22 2.55
CA PRO A 50 6.51 -15.92 3.18
C PRO A 50 7.33 -15.02 2.23
N LEU A 51 6.89 -13.78 2.13
CA LEU A 51 7.46 -12.81 1.21
C LEU A 51 8.76 -12.23 1.78
N LYS A 52 9.71 -11.99 0.89
CA LYS A 52 10.94 -11.26 1.21
C LYS A 52 10.66 -9.76 1.31
N GLU A 53 11.52 -9.07 2.04
CA GLU A 53 11.48 -7.60 2.07
C GLU A 53 11.80 -7.00 0.69
N GLY A 54 11.02 -6.02 0.25
CA GLY A 54 11.29 -5.32 -1.01
C GLY A 54 10.11 -4.53 -1.57
N GLN A 55 10.27 -4.02 -2.79
CA GLN A 55 9.19 -3.32 -3.50
C GLN A 55 8.36 -4.29 -4.33
N LEU A 56 7.06 -4.34 -4.07
CA LEU A 56 6.13 -5.18 -4.83
C LEU A 56 5.91 -4.62 -6.25
N GLN A 57 6.17 -5.43 -7.26
CA GLN A 57 6.10 -5.01 -8.67
C GLN A 57 4.79 -5.42 -9.35
N LYS A 58 4.39 -6.68 -9.18
CA LYS A 58 3.18 -7.28 -9.74
C LYS A 58 2.78 -8.54 -8.97
N PHE A 59 1.54 -8.94 -9.18
CA PHE A 59 1.07 -10.29 -8.92
C PHE A 59 1.01 -11.06 -10.23
N GLU A 60 1.20 -12.37 -10.17
CA GLU A 60 0.98 -13.30 -11.26
C GLU A 60 -0.09 -14.30 -10.83
N VAL A 61 -1.21 -14.33 -11.55
CA VAL A 61 -2.36 -15.17 -11.21
C VAL A 61 -2.59 -16.16 -12.33
N TYR A 62 -2.60 -17.46 -12.00
CA TYR A 62 -2.97 -18.49 -12.96
C TYR A 62 -4.46 -18.83 -12.86
N ILE A 63 -5.20 -18.56 -13.93
CA ILE A 63 -6.61 -18.95 -14.09
C ILE A 63 -6.64 -20.35 -14.68
N HIS A 64 -7.27 -21.31 -14.00
CA HIS A 64 -7.16 -22.74 -14.34
C HIS A 64 -8.30 -23.30 -15.20
N LYS A 65 -9.36 -22.51 -15.37
CA LYS A 65 -10.51 -22.84 -16.20
C LYS A 65 -11.13 -21.56 -16.71
N ALA A 66 -11.49 -21.56 -17.99
CA ALA A 66 -12.25 -20.46 -18.55
C ALA A 66 -13.61 -20.29 -17.85
N THR A 67 -14.00 -19.05 -17.59
CA THR A 67 -15.29 -18.68 -17.00
C THR A 67 -16.23 -18.11 -18.07
N THR A 68 -17.48 -17.87 -17.68
CA THR A 68 -18.46 -17.20 -18.54
C THR A 68 -18.33 -15.67 -18.55
N ARG A 69 -17.61 -15.11 -17.57
CA ARG A 69 -17.45 -13.66 -17.35
C ARG A 69 -16.13 -13.35 -16.66
N THR A 70 -15.64 -12.13 -16.87
CA THR A 70 -14.57 -11.53 -16.04
C THR A 70 -14.94 -11.64 -14.57
N VAL A 71 -13.96 -11.92 -13.72
CA VAL A 71 -14.13 -12.06 -12.28
C VAL A 71 -13.46 -10.91 -11.57
N SER A 72 -14.26 -10.13 -10.83
CA SER A 72 -13.73 -9.10 -9.94
C SER A 72 -13.12 -9.77 -8.71
N ALA A 73 -11.85 -9.47 -8.49
CA ALA A 73 -11.03 -9.99 -7.41
C ALA A 73 -10.28 -8.85 -6.72
N ARG A 74 -9.72 -9.16 -5.57
CA ARG A 74 -8.70 -8.35 -4.92
C ARG A 74 -7.51 -9.21 -4.55
N LEU A 75 -6.33 -8.64 -4.71
CA LEU A 75 -5.06 -9.24 -4.32
C LEU A 75 -4.52 -8.46 -3.12
N PHE A 76 -3.93 -9.19 -2.19
CA PHE A 76 -3.60 -8.69 -0.86
C PHE A 76 -2.17 -9.01 -0.47
N ILE A 77 -1.62 -8.15 0.38
CA ILE A 77 -0.45 -8.45 1.21
C ILE A 77 -0.87 -8.33 2.67
N TRP A 78 -0.58 -9.37 3.42
CA TRP A 78 -0.94 -9.53 4.82
C TRP A 78 0.32 -9.64 5.68
N SER A 79 0.35 -9.01 6.85
CA SER A 79 1.35 -9.30 7.88
C SER A 79 0.71 -10.08 9.01
N ARG A 80 1.36 -11.14 9.45
CA ARG A 80 0.89 -11.94 10.58
C ARG A 80 1.15 -11.20 11.89
N VAL A 81 0.16 -11.21 12.78
CA VAL A 81 0.27 -10.64 14.12
C VAL A 81 0.84 -11.71 15.06
N GLY A 82 2.13 -11.63 15.37
CA GLY A 82 2.80 -12.62 16.22
C GLY A 82 2.73 -14.03 15.62
N THR A 83 2.30 -15.01 16.42
CA THR A 83 2.16 -16.42 16.01
C THR A 83 0.70 -16.87 15.90
N SER A 84 -0.28 -15.97 16.09
CA SER A 84 -1.71 -16.29 16.04
C SER A 84 -2.21 -16.47 14.59
N ASN A 85 -3.51 -16.69 14.41
CA ASN A 85 -4.15 -16.69 13.09
C ASN A 85 -4.70 -15.31 12.71
N GLU A 86 -4.15 -14.26 13.32
CA GLU A 86 -4.54 -12.88 13.05
C GLU A 86 -3.57 -12.25 12.06
N PHE A 87 -4.12 -11.52 11.10
CA PHE A 87 -3.38 -10.88 10.02
C PHE A 87 -3.85 -9.45 9.84
N VAL A 88 -2.91 -8.52 9.67
CA VAL A 88 -3.17 -7.12 9.30
C VAL A 88 -3.05 -6.99 7.79
N LEU A 89 -4.00 -6.29 7.17
CA LEU A 89 -3.94 -5.99 5.73
C LEU A 89 -2.99 -4.81 5.47
N ASP A 90 -1.78 -5.07 4.98
CA ASP A 90 -0.83 -4.00 4.63
C ASP A 90 -1.09 -3.40 3.24
N TYR A 91 -1.62 -4.19 2.31
CA TYR A 91 -1.85 -3.74 0.94
C TYR A 91 -3.00 -4.49 0.27
N SER A 92 -3.73 -3.78 -0.60
CA SER A 92 -4.82 -4.32 -1.41
C SER A 92 -4.83 -3.65 -2.77
N ILE A 93 -5.02 -4.43 -3.83
CA ILE A 93 -5.24 -3.94 -5.19
C ILE A 93 -6.45 -4.64 -5.84
N PRO A 94 -7.39 -3.91 -6.46
CA PRO A 94 -8.44 -4.51 -7.27
C PRO A 94 -7.85 -5.15 -8.54
N ALA A 95 -8.41 -6.29 -8.94
CA ALA A 95 -8.01 -7.01 -10.13
C ALA A 95 -9.25 -7.51 -10.89
N GLU A 96 -9.29 -7.26 -12.19
CA GLU A 96 -10.29 -7.82 -13.09
C GLU A 96 -9.67 -9.01 -13.81
N LEU A 97 -9.98 -10.23 -13.33
CA LEU A 97 -9.42 -11.45 -13.86
C LEU A 97 -10.15 -11.86 -15.15
N PRO A 98 -9.44 -12.06 -16.27
CA PRO A 98 -10.03 -12.40 -17.55
C PRO A 98 -10.77 -13.75 -17.50
N LYS A 99 -11.60 -14.00 -18.51
CA LYS A 99 -12.39 -15.23 -18.59
C LYS A 99 -11.61 -16.40 -19.17
N GLU A 100 -10.44 -16.15 -19.73
CA GLU A 100 -9.59 -17.14 -20.39
C GLU A 100 -8.72 -17.91 -19.38
N GLU A 101 -8.40 -19.17 -19.68
CA GLU A 101 -7.39 -19.94 -18.93
C GLU A 101 -5.99 -19.39 -19.26
N GLY A 102 -5.09 -19.30 -18.27
CA GLY A 102 -3.72 -18.87 -18.49
C GLY A 102 -3.11 -18.10 -17.33
N LEU A 103 -1.90 -17.59 -17.56
CA LEU A 103 -1.16 -16.78 -16.61
C LEU A 103 -1.40 -15.29 -16.90
N PHE A 104 -1.81 -14.55 -15.87
CA PHE A 104 -2.16 -13.13 -15.99
C PHE A 104 -1.40 -12.27 -14.98
N PRO A 105 -0.63 -11.27 -15.45
CA PRO A 105 0.02 -10.33 -14.56
C PRO A 105 -0.94 -9.22 -14.14
N VAL A 106 -0.96 -8.89 -12.85
CA VAL A 106 -1.60 -7.69 -12.29
C VAL A 106 -0.51 -6.75 -11.83
N ILE A 107 -0.27 -5.70 -12.62
CA ILE A 107 0.78 -4.73 -12.36
C ILE A 107 0.38 -3.82 -11.19
N VAL A 108 1.26 -3.70 -10.21
CA VAL A 108 1.05 -2.77 -9.08
C VAL A 108 1.34 -1.34 -9.55
N PRO A 109 0.46 -0.35 -9.33
CA PRO A 109 0.72 1.03 -9.75
C PRO A 109 1.80 1.69 -8.90
N ASP A 110 2.41 2.75 -9.42
CA ASP A 110 3.28 3.62 -8.63
C ASP A 110 2.44 4.54 -7.70
N PRO A 111 2.93 4.85 -6.48
CA PRO A 111 4.16 4.35 -5.89
C PRO A 111 4.04 2.88 -5.45
N LYS A 112 5.03 2.05 -5.82
CA LYS A 112 5.07 0.63 -5.41
C LYS A 112 5.11 0.49 -3.89
N PRO A 113 4.26 -0.36 -3.28
CA PRO A 113 4.26 -0.56 -1.85
C PRO A 113 5.50 -1.36 -1.43
N TRP A 114 5.97 -1.05 -0.22
CA TRP A 114 7.05 -1.80 0.41
C TRP A 114 6.48 -2.99 1.19
N VAL A 115 6.93 -4.18 0.87
CA VAL A 115 6.57 -5.43 1.55
C VAL A 115 7.60 -5.70 2.65
N LYS A 116 7.11 -6.04 3.85
CA LYS A 116 7.97 -6.41 4.98
C LYS A 116 8.36 -7.88 4.85
N GLU A 117 9.53 -8.23 5.36
CA GLU A 117 9.91 -9.64 5.46
C GLU A 117 8.90 -10.43 6.29
N GLY A 118 8.52 -11.61 5.81
CA GLY A 118 7.55 -12.46 6.49
C GLY A 118 6.09 -12.05 6.29
N SER A 119 5.80 -11.07 5.43
CA SER A 119 4.44 -10.85 4.93
C SER A 119 3.98 -12.02 4.06
N PHE A 120 2.69 -12.09 3.74
CA PHE A 120 2.05 -13.18 3.01
C PHE A 120 1.15 -12.62 1.93
N MET A 121 1.13 -13.26 0.76
CA MET A 121 0.16 -12.93 -0.29
C MET A 121 -1.22 -13.49 0.04
N GLY A 122 -2.27 -12.83 -0.44
CA GLY A 122 -3.64 -13.28 -0.31
C GLY A 122 -4.52 -12.80 -1.46
N TRP A 123 -5.76 -13.28 -1.52
CA TRP A 123 -6.74 -12.87 -2.52
C TRP A 123 -8.17 -13.10 -2.02
N ALA A 124 -9.13 -12.46 -2.68
CA ALA A 124 -10.56 -12.71 -2.56
C ALA A 124 -11.26 -12.42 -3.89
N TYR A 125 -12.47 -12.95 -4.05
CA TYR A 125 -13.31 -12.75 -5.23
C TYR A 125 -14.74 -12.39 -4.82
N GLN A 126 -15.40 -11.53 -5.61
CA GLN A 126 -16.73 -10.99 -5.30
C GLN A 126 -17.85 -12.05 -5.40
N SER A 127 -17.65 -13.10 -6.19
CA SER A 127 -18.59 -14.21 -6.32
C SER A 127 -17.88 -15.52 -6.05
N PRO A 128 -18.52 -16.51 -5.39
CA PRO A 128 -17.95 -17.84 -5.21
C PRO A 128 -17.55 -18.39 -6.58
N GLY A 129 -16.25 -18.52 -6.79
CA GLY A 129 -15.67 -18.81 -8.09
C GLY A 129 -14.23 -19.20 -7.91
N ASP A 130 -13.99 -20.49 -7.93
CA ASP A 130 -12.64 -21.07 -7.95
C ASP A 130 -12.07 -20.89 -9.36
N VAL A 131 -11.68 -19.68 -9.70
CA VAL A 131 -11.03 -19.38 -10.99
C VAL A 131 -9.52 -19.57 -10.91
N ILE A 132 -8.96 -19.42 -9.72
CA ILE A 132 -7.53 -19.56 -9.43
C ILE A 132 -7.21 -21.04 -9.24
N SER A 133 -6.08 -21.52 -9.75
CA SER A 133 -5.71 -22.94 -9.57
C SER A 133 -5.30 -23.26 -8.14
N PHE A 134 -5.51 -24.51 -7.74
CA PHE A 134 -5.05 -25.07 -6.46
C PHE A 134 -4.24 -26.35 -6.72
N ASP A 135 -3.16 -26.60 -5.97
CA ASP A 135 -2.50 -27.90 -5.88
C ASP A 135 -2.94 -28.65 -4.64
N TYR A 136 -3.12 -29.96 -4.78
CA TYR A 136 -3.33 -30.86 -3.65
C TYR A 136 -1.97 -31.34 -3.18
N ASN A 137 -1.27 -30.50 -2.42
CA ASN A 137 -0.02 -30.95 -1.81
C ASN A 137 -0.32 -31.49 -0.41
N THR A 138 -0.16 -32.81 -0.26
CA THR A 138 -0.36 -33.55 0.99
C THR A 138 0.62 -33.16 2.10
N GLN A 139 1.63 -32.35 1.81
CA GLN A 139 2.58 -31.83 2.79
C GLN A 139 2.10 -30.54 3.48
N PHE A 140 1.03 -29.90 2.99
CA PHE A 140 0.48 -28.72 3.63
C PHE A 140 -0.74 -29.06 4.47
N ASN A 141 -0.72 -28.55 5.69
CA ASN A 141 -1.61 -29.00 6.75
C ASN A 141 -2.73 -28.00 7.04
N THR A 142 -2.73 -26.81 6.44
CA THR A 142 -3.64 -25.73 6.86
C THR A 142 -3.90 -24.69 5.76
N GLU A 143 -5.18 -24.49 5.43
CA GLU A 143 -5.69 -23.32 4.73
C GLU A 143 -6.04 -22.25 5.75
N PHE A 144 -5.69 -21.00 5.46
CA PHE A 144 -6.17 -19.83 6.19
C PHE A 144 -7.17 -19.10 5.31
N SER A 145 -8.45 -19.13 5.71
CA SER A 145 -9.48 -18.32 5.07
C SER A 145 -10.42 -17.70 6.10
N PHE A 146 -11.08 -16.60 5.74
CA PHE A 146 -12.23 -16.12 6.49
C PHE A 146 -13.37 -15.76 5.55
N THR A 147 -14.59 -15.88 6.06
CA THR A 147 -15.81 -15.70 5.28
C THR A 147 -16.08 -14.21 5.06
N LEU A 148 -16.25 -13.82 3.79
CA LEU A 148 -16.78 -12.53 3.40
C LEU A 148 -18.29 -12.68 3.24
N GLN A 149 -19.05 -11.99 4.09
CA GLN A 149 -20.51 -11.99 4.00
C GLN A 149 -20.94 -11.41 2.64
N ALA A 150 -21.97 -11.98 2.02
CA ALA A 150 -22.51 -11.38 0.80
C ALA A 150 -23.06 -9.97 1.10
N GLY A 151 -22.88 -9.04 0.17
CA GLY A 151 -23.36 -7.66 0.32
C GLY A 151 -23.20 -6.84 -0.96
N ASP A 152 -23.91 -5.72 -1.02
CA ASP A 152 -23.77 -4.69 -2.05
C ASP A 152 -23.63 -3.30 -1.37
N PRO A 153 -22.44 -2.66 -1.42
CA PRO A 153 -21.23 -3.12 -2.08
C PRO A 153 -20.63 -4.36 -1.41
N PHE A 154 -19.86 -5.16 -2.19
CA PHE A 154 -19.20 -6.34 -1.65
C PHE A 154 -18.19 -5.95 -0.54
N PRO A 155 -18.20 -6.62 0.63
CA PRO A 155 -17.44 -6.19 1.80
C PRO A 155 -15.98 -6.67 1.71
N TRP A 156 -15.21 -5.99 0.87
CA TRP A 156 -13.78 -6.23 0.78
C TRP A 156 -13.07 -5.92 2.12
N PRO A 157 -11.98 -6.64 2.44
CA PRO A 157 -11.12 -6.30 3.56
C PRO A 157 -10.63 -4.84 3.49
N ILE A 158 -10.53 -4.20 4.65
CA ILE A 158 -10.16 -2.80 4.84
C ILE A 158 -8.66 -2.74 5.17
N LEU A 159 -7.94 -1.78 4.57
CA LEU A 159 -6.51 -1.58 4.83
C LEU A 159 -6.25 -1.29 6.30
N GLU A 160 -5.12 -1.76 6.82
CA GLU A 160 -4.64 -1.57 8.20
C GLU A 160 -5.50 -2.24 9.30
N GLU A 161 -6.64 -2.84 8.94
CA GLU A 161 -7.47 -3.61 9.86
C GLU A 161 -6.90 -5.02 10.10
N THR A 162 -7.22 -5.57 11.28
CA THR A 162 -6.83 -6.92 11.70
C THR A 162 -7.98 -7.90 11.49
N TYR A 163 -7.68 -9.06 10.90
CA TYR A 163 -8.64 -10.12 10.64
C TYR A 163 -8.15 -11.44 11.22
N THR A 164 -9.05 -12.18 11.86
CA THR A 164 -8.80 -13.55 12.32
C THR A 164 -9.20 -14.53 11.22
N PHE A 165 -8.25 -15.35 10.77
CA PHE A 165 -8.48 -16.39 9.78
C PHE A 165 -8.75 -17.73 10.45
N ASP A 166 -9.72 -18.46 9.91
CA ASP A 166 -9.95 -19.84 10.29
C ASP A 166 -8.84 -20.71 9.69
N ALA A 167 -8.13 -21.42 10.56
CA ALA A 167 -7.15 -22.42 10.18
C ALA A 167 -7.88 -23.75 9.97
N THR A 168 -8.18 -24.08 8.72
CA THR A 168 -8.88 -25.32 8.39
C THR A 168 -7.88 -26.35 7.84
N PRO A 169 -7.88 -27.61 8.29
CA PRO A 169 -7.06 -28.66 7.69
C PRO A 169 -7.52 -28.94 6.26
N LEU A 170 -6.95 -28.23 5.30
CA LEU A 170 -7.20 -28.37 3.87
C LEU A 170 -5.87 -28.32 3.10
N ARG A 171 -5.82 -29.07 1.99
CA ARG A 171 -4.59 -29.56 1.33
C ARG A 171 -4.14 -28.67 0.17
N PHE A 172 -4.51 -27.39 0.16
CA PHE A 172 -4.45 -26.59 -1.06
C PHE A 172 -3.28 -25.60 -1.07
N GLU A 173 -2.51 -25.61 -2.16
CA GLU A 173 -1.58 -24.53 -2.52
C GLU A 173 -2.16 -23.74 -3.69
N HIS A 174 -2.22 -22.42 -3.59
CA HIS A 174 -2.83 -21.59 -4.63
C HIS A 174 -1.80 -21.15 -5.66
N ALA A 175 -2.20 -21.13 -6.93
CA ALA A 175 -1.31 -20.75 -8.03
C ALA A 175 -1.26 -19.22 -8.24
N ILE A 176 -0.74 -18.52 -7.25
CA ILE A 176 -0.40 -17.09 -7.32
C ILE A 176 1.06 -16.92 -6.94
N ALA A 177 1.73 -15.99 -7.60
CA ALA A 177 3.06 -15.53 -7.22
C ALA A 177 3.08 -14.00 -7.18
N VAL A 178 4.09 -13.45 -6.52
CA VAL A 178 4.40 -12.03 -6.51
C VAL A 178 5.80 -11.80 -7.01
N ASP A 179 5.98 -10.72 -7.76
CA ASP A 179 7.29 -10.23 -8.16
C ASP A 179 7.71 -9.11 -7.20
N ILE A 180 8.81 -9.33 -6.48
CA ILE A 180 9.35 -8.38 -5.50
C ILE A 180 10.77 -8.01 -5.89
N THR A 181 11.01 -6.70 -6.08
CA THR A 181 12.35 -6.15 -6.15
C THR A 181 12.93 -6.15 -4.74
N VAL A 182 13.69 -7.21 -4.41
CA VAL A 182 14.24 -7.43 -3.06
C VAL A 182 15.22 -6.31 -2.70
N GLY A 183 15.09 -5.79 -1.48
CA GLY A 183 15.94 -4.74 -0.96
C GLY A 183 15.59 -4.42 0.49
N THR A 184 16.25 -3.40 1.04
CA THR A 184 15.98 -2.86 2.39
C THR A 184 15.16 -1.58 2.29
N LYS A 185 14.20 -1.37 3.20
CA LYS A 185 13.32 -0.19 3.13
C LYS A 185 14.16 1.09 3.12
N PRO A 186 13.96 2.00 2.15
CA PRO A 186 14.56 3.31 2.21
C PRO A 186 14.08 3.99 3.50
N THR A 187 15.00 4.30 4.41
CA THR A 187 14.67 5.09 5.59
C THR A 187 14.59 6.54 5.14
N THR A 188 13.39 7.11 5.06
CA THR A 188 13.23 8.54 4.77
C THR A 188 13.69 9.33 5.99
N THR A 189 14.94 9.78 6.01
CA THR A 189 15.41 10.74 7.01
C THR A 189 14.79 12.10 6.71
N ILE A 190 13.72 12.46 7.42
CA ILE A 190 13.20 13.82 7.38
C ILE A 190 14.21 14.72 8.09
N THR A 191 15.00 15.48 7.33
CA THR A 191 15.85 16.53 7.90
C THR A 191 14.98 17.76 8.13
N THR A 192 14.48 17.94 9.35
CA THR A 192 13.81 19.18 9.75
C THR A 192 14.87 20.27 9.94
N THR A 193 15.02 21.14 8.95
CA THR A 193 15.81 22.37 9.10
C THR A 193 15.00 23.36 9.93
N THR A 194 15.31 23.49 11.22
CA THR A 194 14.76 24.55 12.05
C THR A 194 15.51 25.86 11.79
N THR A 195 14.92 26.77 11.04
CA THR A 195 15.45 28.13 10.88
C THR A 195 15.20 28.91 12.16
N ALA A 196 16.26 29.32 12.86
CA ALA A 196 16.13 30.19 14.03
C ALA A 196 15.57 31.55 13.59
N GLN A 197 14.36 31.87 14.02
CA GLN A 197 13.77 33.20 13.80
C GLN A 197 14.38 34.16 14.81
N THR A 198 15.21 35.09 14.35
CA THR A 198 15.75 36.18 15.17
C THR A 198 14.68 37.27 15.30
N THR A 199 14.13 37.43 16.50
CA THR A 199 13.17 38.50 16.81
C THR A 199 13.95 39.77 17.16
N THR A 200 13.85 40.80 16.33
CA THR A 200 14.42 42.12 16.63
C THR A 200 13.39 42.95 17.38
N THR A 201 13.67 43.28 18.64
CA THR A 201 12.80 44.14 19.47
C THR A 201 13.17 45.60 19.24
N THR A 202 12.30 46.36 18.58
CA THR A 202 12.49 47.81 18.39
C THR A 202 11.85 48.55 19.56
N THR A 203 12.64 49.24 20.38
CA THR A 203 12.14 50.10 21.46
C THR A 203 11.71 51.46 20.89
N ALA A 204 10.43 51.80 21.02
CA ALA A 204 9.89 53.10 20.61
C ALA A 204 10.29 54.20 21.62
N ALA A 205 10.81 55.32 21.12
CA ALA A 205 11.09 56.51 21.90
C ALA A 205 9.78 57.26 22.25
N ALA A 206 9.70 57.78 23.47
CA ALA A 206 8.54 58.54 23.97
C ALA A 206 8.38 59.88 23.23
N PRO A 207 7.14 60.33 22.92
CA PRO A 207 6.90 61.62 22.30
C PRO A 207 7.10 62.75 23.32
N VAL A 208 7.88 63.76 22.93
CA VAL A 208 8.05 65.03 23.65
C VAL A 208 6.84 65.91 23.34
N ALA A 209 6.17 66.39 24.39
CA ALA A 209 5.08 67.35 24.28
C ALA A 209 5.60 68.71 23.81
N SER A 210 4.94 69.30 22.81
CA SER A 210 5.10 70.70 22.45
C SER A 210 3.71 71.34 22.38
N ASP A 211 3.46 72.20 23.35
CA ASP A 211 2.36 73.15 23.38
C ASP A 211 2.59 74.21 22.29
N THR A 212 1.63 74.44 21.40
CA THR A 212 1.42 75.79 20.86
C THR A 212 -0.02 76.00 20.41
N ASP A 213 -0.60 76.96 21.10
CA ASP A 213 -1.88 77.64 20.98
C ASP A 213 -2.15 78.27 19.59
N THR A 214 -3.44 78.39 19.23
CA THR A 214 -4.12 79.58 18.66
C THR A 214 -5.02 79.35 17.41
N ARG A 215 -6.34 79.31 17.68
CA ARG A 215 -7.51 79.93 16.97
C ARG A 215 -7.97 79.52 15.56
N LYS A 216 -9.28 79.18 15.50
CA LYS A 216 -10.44 79.76 14.74
C LYS A 216 -11.31 78.74 13.99
N GLY A 217 -12.63 78.81 14.22
CA GLY A 217 -13.70 78.12 13.47
C GLY A 217 -14.64 77.37 14.42
N LEU A 218 -15.59 77.99 15.13
CA LEU A 218 -16.87 78.58 14.70
C LEU A 218 -17.95 77.52 14.32
N ILE A 219 -19.04 77.50 15.12
CA ILE A 219 -20.42 76.97 14.89
C ILE A 219 -20.54 75.42 14.83
N LEU A 220 -21.11 74.68 15.79
CA LEU A 220 -22.45 74.70 16.45
C LEU A 220 -23.60 74.32 15.52
N ASP A 221 -23.82 73.02 15.31
CA ASP A 221 -25.17 72.47 15.08
C ASP A 221 -25.22 70.94 15.31
N LEU A 222 -25.95 70.57 16.37
CA LEU A 222 -26.76 69.35 16.51
C LEU A 222 -28.22 69.78 16.19
N PRO A 223 -29.21 68.93 15.84
CA PRO A 223 -29.32 67.49 16.17
C PRO A 223 -30.06 66.58 15.13
N ARG A 224 -30.17 65.30 15.55
CA ARG A 224 -31.34 64.40 15.48
C ARG A 224 -31.72 63.66 14.18
N MET A 225 -31.68 62.34 14.34
CA MET A 225 -32.69 61.32 14.00
C MET A 225 -33.56 61.53 12.76
N GLY A 226 -33.38 60.63 11.80
CA GLY A 226 -34.44 59.90 11.13
C GLY A 226 -34.17 58.41 11.29
#